data_AF-A0A7W7C4Z6-F1
#
_entry.id   AF-A0A7W7C4Z6-F1
#
_cell.length_a   1.000
_cell.length_b   1.000
_cell.length_c   1.000
_cell.angle_alpha   90.00
_cell.angle_beta   90.00
_cell.angle_gamma   90.00
#
_symmetry.space_group_name_H-M   'P 1'
#
loop_
_entity.id
_entity.type
_entity.pdbx_description
1 polymer ?
#
loop_
_entity_poly.entity_id
_entity_poly.type
_entity_poly.pdbx_seq_one_letter_code
_entity_poly.pdbx_strand_id
1 'polypeptide(L)'
;MQSLIDLSHEFGNRLRTDVRARVGVRLLFEADLFDREAGGQFHGWITMVRELLLLADAAGQLRPEVHPREAAESLVAAFTGTQLLSRATSGHDDLEARFTALWRLWLPALVVAAELAALRVGPPSAEPDLFVPVQQTAGIT
;
A
#
# COMPACT_ATOMS: atom_id res chain seq x y z
N MET A 1 -8.76 -1.86 9.05
CA MET A 1 -8.90 -1.49 7.62
C MET A 1 -8.42 -0.07 7.29
N GLN A 2 -8.87 1.00 7.98
CA GLN A 2 -8.48 2.38 7.64
C GLN A 2 -6.96 2.61 7.53
N SER A 3 -6.16 2.03 8.43
CA SER A 3 -4.69 2.13 8.39
C SER A 3 -4.09 1.58 7.09
N LEU A 4 -4.67 0.52 6.52
CA LEU A 4 -4.20 -0.04 5.25
C LEU A 4 -4.49 0.90 4.07
N ILE A 5 -5.65 1.56 4.09
CA ILE A 5 -6.01 2.59 3.10
C ILE A 5 -5.03 3.77 3.20
N ASP A 6 -4.82 4.29 4.41
CA ASP A 6 -3.96 5.45 4.64
C ASP A 6 -2.50 5.16 4.25
N LEU A 7 -1.96 3.99 4.60
CA LEU A 7 -0.60 3.56 4.22
C LEU A 7 -0.42 3.48 2.70
N SER A 8 -1.43 2.99 1.97
CA SER A 8 -1.36 2.93 0.50
C SER A 8 -1.30 4.32 -0.14
N HIS A 9 -2.07 5.28 0.37
CA HIS A 9 -2.06 6.66 -0.12
C HIS A 9 -0.77 7.38 0.24
N GLU A 10 -0.25 7.16 1.44
CA GLU A 10 1.05 7.70 1.84
C GLU A 10 2.17 7.19 0.92
N PHE A 11 2.17 5.89 0.62
CA PHE A 11 3.10 5.30 -0.33
C PHE A 11 3.00 5.96 -1.73
N GLY A 12 1.77 6.13 -2.24
CA GLY A 12 1.53 6.81 -3.52
C GLY A 12 2.00 8.26 -3.52
N ASN A 13 1.77 9.00 -2.44
CA ASN A 13 2.22 10.39 -2.32
C ASN A 13 3.75 10.49 -2.23
N ARG A 14 4.43 9.58 -1.51
CA ARG A 14 5.90 9.52 -1.48
C ARG A 14 6.48 9.28 -2.87
N LEU A 15 5.86 8.41 -3.68
CA LEU A 15 6.26 8.20 -5.09
C LEU A 15 6.13 9.47 -5.95
N ARG A 16 5.15 10.34 -5.68
CA ARG A 16 4.96 11.60 -6.40
C ARG A 16 5.90 12.72 -5.92
N THR A 17 6.20 12.77 -4.62
CA THR A 17 6.87 13.93 -4.00
C THR A 17 8.35 13.73 -3.74
N ASP A 18 8.80 12.50 -3.48
CA ASP A 18 10.18 12.21 -3.08
C ASP A 18 10.97 11.53 -4.19
N VAL A 19 12.03 12.20 -4.66
CA VAL A 19 12.98 11.65 -5.64
C VAL A 19 13.64 10.38 -5.11
N ARG A 20 13.94 10.28 -3.81
CA ARG A 20 14.55 9.08 -3.20
C ARG A 20 13.57 7.91 -3.19
N ALA A 21 12.30 8.15 -2.87
CA ALA A 21 11.26 7.13 -2.97
C ALA A 21 11.08 6.66 -4.42
N ARG A 22 11.10 7.58 -5.40
CA ARG A 22 11.08 7.22 -6.83
C ARG A 22 12.30 6.42 -7.23
N VAL A 23 13.50 6.82 -6.84
CA VAL A 23 14.74 6.10 -7.15
C VAL A 23 14.75 4.73 -6.47
N GLY A 24 14.33 4.62 -5.22
CA GLY A 24 14.24 3.34 -4.50
C GLY A 24 13.24 2.38 -5.15
N VAL A 25 12.06 2.86 -5.51
CA VAL A 25 11.05 2.06 -6.21
C VAL A 25 11.45 1.78 -7.66
N ARG A 26 12.15 2.70 -8.32
CA ARG A 26 12.70 2.49 -9.66
C ARG A 26 13.79 1.42 -9.62
N LEU A 27 14.74 1.47 -8.69
CA LEU A 27 15.74 0.41 -8.49
C LEU A 27 15.08 -0.94 -8.14
N LEU A 28 14.00 -0.91 -7.34
CA LEU A 28 13.21 -2.10 -7.00
C LEU A 28 12.51 -2.74 -8.20
N PHE A 29 12.07 -1.95 -9.17
CA PHE A 29 11.37 -2.43 -10.38
C PHE A 29 12.26 -2.47 -11.64
N GLU A 30 13.48 -1.94 -11.58
CA GLU A 30 14.50 -2.02 -12.64
C GLU A 30 15.50 -3.16 -12.39
N ALA A 31 15.64 -3.64 -11.14
CA ALA A 31 16.02 -5.03 -10.94
C ALA A 31 14.91 -5.88 -11.56
N ASP A 32 15.27 -6.80 -12.47
CA ASP A 32 14.33 -7.63 -13.21
C ASP A 32 13.19 -8.06 -12.28
N LEU A 33 11.93 -7.78 -12.65
CA LEU A 33 10.72 -8.13 -11.87
C LEU A 33 10.66 -9.62 -11.48
N PHE A 34 11.56 -10.44 -12.06
CA PHE A 34 11.74 -11.87 -11.93
C PHE A 34 12.98 -12.29 -11.12
N ASP A 35 13.74 -11.36 -10.54
CA ASP A 35 14.88 -11.67 -9.68
C ASP A 35 14.44 -12.06 -8.26
N ARG A 36 15.17 -12.99 -7.63
CA ARG A 36 14.83 -13.55 -6.31
C ARG A 36 14.77 -12.50 -5.21
N GLU A 37 15.56 -11.44 -5.32
CA GLU A 37 15.58 -10.34 -4.36
C GLU A 37 14.28 -9.51 -4.40
N ALA A 38 13.69 -9.32 -5.59
CA ALA A 38 12.36 -8.70 -5.73
C ALA A 38 11.28 -9.56 -5.06
N GLY A 39 11.37 -10.89 -5.18
CA GLY A 39 10.48 -11.85 -4.51
C GLY A 39 10.46 -11.71 -2.98
N GLY A 40 11.61 -11.46 -2.36
CA GLY A 40 11.71 -11.25 -0.90
C GLY A 40 10.97 -9.99 -0.42
N GLN A 41 10.97 -8.93 -1.22
CA GLN A 41 10.29 -7.68 -0.85
C GLN A 41 8.77 -7.79 -1.00
N PHE A 42 8.28 -8.41 -2.08
CA PHE A 42 6.85 -8.70 -2.21
C PHE A 42 6.34 -9.57 -1.06
N HIS A 43 7.13 -10.56 -0.62
CA HIS A 43 6.80 -11.35 0.56
C HIS A 43 6.66 -10.50 1.83
N GLY A 44 7.54 -9.51 2.02
CA GLY A 44 7.45 -8.55 3.12
C GLY A 44 6.17 -7.70 3.07
N TRP A 45 5.82 -7.18 1.90
CA TRP A 45 4.58 -6.40 1.72
C TRP A 45 3.33 -7.26 1.91
N ILE A 46 3.30 -8.46 1.34
CA ILE A 46 2.18 -9.41 1.52
C ILE A 46 2.00 -9.73 3.00
N THR A 47 3.09 -9.99 3.72
CA THR A 47 3.06 -10.22 5.17
C THR A 47 2.46 -9.02 5.90
N MET A 48 2.94 -7.81 5.63
CA MET A 48 2.43 -6.59 6.25
C MET A 48 0.93 -6.37 6.00
N VAL A 49 0.50 -6.49 4.73
CA VAL A 49 -0.92 -6.32 4.36
C VAL A 49 -1.77 -7.39 5.04
N ARG A 50 -1.30 -8.64 5.11
CA ARG A 50 -2.00 -9.73 5.80
C ARG A 50 -2.17 -9.44 7.28
N GLU A 51 -1.14 -8.96 7.98
CA GLU A 51 -1.26 -8.61 9.40
C GLU A 51 -2.31 -7.50 9.62
N LEU A 52 -2.36 -6.49 8.75
CA LEU A 52 -3.38 -5.44 8.81
C LEU A 52 -4.79 -5.96 8.53
N LEU A 53 -4.94 -6.94 7.63
CA LEU A 53 -6.21 -7.61 7.37
C LEU A 53 -6.65 -8.47 8.57
N LEU A 54 -5.72 -9.18 9.23
CA LEU A 54 -6.02 -9.95 10.44
C LEU A 54 -6.49 -9.05 11.59
N LEU A 55 -5.90 -7.87 11.75
CA LEU A 55 -6.38 -6.87 12.71
C LEU A 55 -7.78 -6.35 12.37
N ALA A 56 -8.08 -6.17 11.07
CA ALA A 56 -9.42 -5.78 10.63
C ALA A 56 -10.44 -6.89 10.88
N ASP A 57 -10.05 -8.15 10.68
CA ASP A 57 -10.88 -9.33 10.94
C ASP A 57 -11.22 -9.46 12.42
N ALA A 58 -10.21 -9.34 13.29
CA ALA A 58 -10.38 -9.35 14.74
C ALA A 58 -11.30 -8.21 15.24
N ALA A 59 -11.38 -7.11 14.50
CA ALA A 59 -12.28 -5.99 14.77
C ALA A 59 -13.68 -6.15 14.13
N GLY A 60 -13.98 -7.30 13.49
CA GLY A 60 -15.26 -7.58 12.85
C GLY A 60 -15.49 -6.80 11.55
N GLN A 61 -14.43 -6.27 10.94
CA GLN A 61 -14.54 -5.43 9.75
C GLN A 61 -14.57 -6.25 8.45
N LEU A 62 -13.92 -7.41 8.42
CA LEU A 62 -13.86 -8.22 7.22
C LEU A 62 -15.12 -9.05 7.02
N ARG A 63 -15.45 -9.28 5.75
CA ARG A 63 -16.49 -10.23 5.37
C ARG A 63 -16.07 -11.65 5.73
N PRO A 64 -17.02 -12.52 6.13
CA PRO A 64 -16.70 -13.87 6.58
C PRO A 64 -16.11 -14.76 5.48
N GLU A 65 -16.33 -14.42 4.21
CA GLU A 65 -15.78 -15.19 3.08
C GLU A 65 -14.33 -14.80 2.72
N VAL A 66 -13.78 -13.75 3.32
CA VAL A 66 -12.46 -13.23 2.97
C VAL A 66 -11.37 -14.06 3.63
N HIS A 67 -10.51 -14.66 2.83
CA HIS A 67 -9.27 -15.28 3.32
C HIS A 67 -8.14 -14.23 3.38
N PRO A 68 -7.64 -13.82 4.58
CA PRO A 68 -6.75 -12.67 4.71
C PRO A 68 -5.45 -12.79 3.89
N ARG A 69 -4.92 -14.00 3.72
CA ARG A 69 -3.72 -14.23 2.92
C ARG A 69 -3.97 -14.00 1.43
N GLU A 70 -5.07 -14.54 0.90
CA GLU A 70 -5.39 -14.41 -0.54
C GLU A 70 -5.75 -12.96 -0.88
N ALA A 71 -6.46 -12.29 0.02
CA ALA A 71 -6.73 -10.87 -0.07
C ALA A 71 -5.45 -10.03 -0.04
N ALA A 72 -4.49 -10.35 0.83
CA ALA A 72 -3.21 -9.65 0.89
C ALA A 72 -2.39 -9.80 -0.41
N GLU A 73 -2.25 -11.02 -0.91
CA GLU A 73 -1.56 -11.31 -2.18
C GLU A 73 -2.21 -10.54 -3.34
N SER A 74 -3.53 -10.56 -3.42
CA SER A 74 -4.29 -9.89 -4.49
C SER A 74 -4.22 -8.36 -4.41
N LEU A 75 -4.31 -7.79 -3.20
CA LEU A 75 -4.17 -6.35 -3.00
C LEU A 75 -2.77 -5.88 -3.42
N VAL A 76 -1.71 -6.55 -2.95
CA VAL A 76 -0.32 -6.20 -3.32
C VAL A 76 -0.13 -6.24 -4.84
N ALA A 77 -0.65 -7.27 -5.51
CA ALA A 77 -0.61 -7.35 -6.96
C ALA A 77 -1.36 -6.19 -7.64
N ALA A 78 -2.57 -5.86 -7.16
CA ALA A 78 -3.39 -4.80 -7.72
C ALA A 78 -2.77 -3.40 -7.54
N PHE A 79 -2.21 -3.11 -6.36
CA PHE A 79 -1.48 -1.86 -6.09
C PHE A 79 -0.24 -1.73 -6.97
N THR A 80 0.52 -2.82 -7.11
CA THR A 80 1.70 -2.87 -7.97
C THR A 80 1.33 -2.58 -9.43
N GLY A 81 0.32 -3.27 -9.97
CA GLY A 81 -0.16 -3.03 -11.33
C GLY A 81 -0.67 -1.60 -11.54
N THR A 82 -1.37 -1.04 -10.55
CA THR A 82 -1.89 0.34 -10.60
C THR A 82 -0.76 1.36 -10.64
N GLN A 83 0.27 1.16 -9.82
CA GLN A 83 1.46 2.00 -9.80
C GLN A 83 2.21 1.94 -11.13
N LEU A 84 2.44 0.75 -11.69
CA LEU A 84 3.14 0.57 -12.96
C LEU A 84 2.38 1.22 -14.11
N LEU A 85 1.05 1.06 -14.14
CA LEU A 85 0.21 1.70 -15.13
C LEU A 85 0.26 3.23 -15.02
N SER A 86 0.17 3.78 -13.81
CA SER A 86 0.27 5.23 -13.56
C SER A 86 1.63 5.78 -13.98
N ARG A 87 2.72 5.09 -13.65
CA ARG A 87 4.07 5.43 -14.13
C ARG A 87 4.11 5.54 -15.65
N ALA A 88 3.57 4.53 -16.34
CA ALA A 88 3.63 4.43 -17.78
C ALA A 88 2.74 5.46 -18.50
N THR A 89 1.59 5.83 -17.93
CA THR A 89 0.60 6.69 -18.61
C THR A 89 0.65 8.16 -18.19
N SER A 90 1.13 8.46 -16.98
CA SER A 90 1.04 9.81 -16.39
C SER A 90 2.28 10.22 -15.59
N GLY A 91 3.32 9.38 -15.52
CA GLY A 91 4.48 9.67 -14.68
C GLY A 91 4.16 9.72 -13.17
N HIS A 92 3.10 9.05 -12.74
CA HIS A 92 2.50 9.08 -11.38
C HIS A 92 1.62 10.30 -11.04
N ASP A 93 1.32 11.19 -11.99
CA ASP A 93 0.46 12.35 -11.71
C ASP A 93 -0.97 11.95 -11.31
N ASP A 94 -1.46 10.80 -11.81
CA ASP A 94 -2.80 10.27 -11.51
C ASP A 94 -2.84 9.17 -10.44
N LEU A 95 -1.71 8.87 -9.78
CA LEU A 95 -1.57 7.69 -8.92
C LEU A 95 -2.52 7.70 -7.72
N GLU A 96 -2.67 8.85 -7.06
CA GLU A 96 -3.53 9.02 -5.88
C GLU A 96 -5.01 8.82 -6.22
N ALA A 97 -5.46 9.37 -7.35
CA ALA A 97 -6.81 9.17 -7.85
C ALA A 97 -7.07 7.69 -8.20
N ARG A 98 -6.06 7.01 -8.75
CA ARG A 98 -6.14 5.58 -9.06
C ARG A 98 -6.18 4.70 -7.82
N PHE A 99 -5.42 5.00 -6.77
CA PHE A 99 -5.53 4.29 -5.48
C PHE A 99 -6.91 4.50 -4.84
N THR A 100 -7.46 5.70 -4.90
CA THR A 100 -8.83 5.97 -4.45
C THR A 100 -9.83 5.10 -5.23
N ALA A 101 -9.70 5.04 -6.55
CA ALA A 101 -10.57 4.21 -7.39
C ALA A 101 -10.40 2.71 -7.10
N LEU A 102 -9.16 2.25 -6.88
CA LEU A 102 -8.86 0.86 -6.54
C LEU A 102 -9.54 0.47 -5.23
N TRP A 103 -9.44 1.28 -4.18
CA TRP A 103 -10.12 1.00 -2.92
C TRP A 103 -11.65 0.99 -3.04
N ARG A 104 -12.24 1.87 -3.85
CA ARG A 104 -13.70 1.83 -4.11
C ARG A 104 -14.16 0.48 -4.70
N LEU A 105 -13.30 -0.18 -5.47
CA LEU A 105 -13.59 -1.50 -6.05
C LEU A 105 -13.35 -2.63 -5.04
N TRP A 106 -12.29 -2.55 -4.25
CA TRP A 106 -11.90 -3.62 -3.32
C TRP A 106 -12.70 -3.63 -2.01
N LEU A 107 -13.04 -2.47 -1.45
CA LEU A 107 -13.68 -2.41 -0.13
C LEU A 107 -15.01 -3.19 -0.06
N PRO A 108 -15.93 -3.12 -1.04
CA PRO A 108 -17.17 -3.92 -1.00
C PRO A 108 -16.95 -5.44 -1.02
N ALA A 109 -15.81 -5.90 -1.56
CA ALA A 109 -15.42 -7.30 -1.56
C ALA A 109 -14.72 -7.75 -0.27
N LEU A 110 -14.16 -6.80 0.50
CA LEU A 110 -13.36 -7.10 1.70
C LEU A 110 -14.10 -6.82 3.01
N VAL A 111 -14.89 -5.75 3.06
CA VAL A 111 -15.42 -5.17 4.30
C VAL A 111 -16.92 -5.38 4.39
N VAL A 112 -17.41 -5.68 5.60
CA VAL A 112 -18.85 -5.80 5.87
C VAL A 112 -19.58 -4.48 5.62
N ALA A 113 -20.82 -4.55 5.14
CA ALA A 113 -21.57 -3.36 4.73
C ALA A 113 -21.72 -2.31 5.85
N ALA A 114 -21.83 -2.74 7.10
CA ALA A 114 -21.95 -1.85 8.27
C ALA A 114 -20.71 -0.96 8.48
N GLU A 115 -19.52 -1.45 8.14
CA GLU A 115 -18.25 -0.75 8.36
C GLU A 115 -17.85 0.12 7.16
N LEU A 116 -18.37 -0.13 5.97
CA LEU A 116 -18.01 0.60 4.74
C LEU A 116 -18.22 2.11 4.85
N ALA A 117 -19.30 2.55 5.49
CA ALA A 117 -19.63 3.96 5.61
C ALA A 117 -18.66 4.75 6.50
N ALA A 118 -17.95 4.06 7.41
CA ALA A 118 -16.97 4.68 8.31
C ALA A 118 -15.58 4.84 7.65
N LEU A 119 -15.34 4.18 6.52
CA LEU A 119 -14.03 4.18 5.86
C LEU A 119 -13.86 5.40 4.94
N ARG A 120 -12.74 6.09 5.11
CA ARG A 120 -12.31 7.16 4.22
C ARG A 120 -11.41 6.57 3.14
N VAL A 121 -11.89 6.65 1.90
CA VAL A 121 -11.25 6.02 0.73
C VAL A 121 -10.19 6.92 0.07
N GLY A 122 -10.26 8.23 0.32
CA GLY A 122 -9.29 9.21 -0.17
C GLY A 122 -8.03 9.30 0.71
N PRO A 123 -7.06 10.14 0.31
CA PRO A 123 -5.83 10.35 1.07
C PRO A 123 -6.12 10.75 2.52
N PRO A 124 -5.19 10.47 3.45
CA PRO A 124 -5.29 11.00 4.81
C PRO A 124 -5.43 12.51 4.77
N SER A 125 -6.38 13.03 5.55
CA SER A 125 -6.43 14.45 5.86
C SER A 125 -5.07 14.84 6.43
N ALA A 126 -4.45 15.90 5.92
CA ALA A 126 -3.12 16.31 6.34
C ALA A 126 -3.14 16.69 7.84
N GLU A 127 -2.71 15.75 8.68
CA GLU A 127 -2.20 16.01 10.03
C GLU A 127 -0.80 15.36 10.17
N PRO A 128 0.10 15.95 10.98
CA PRO A 128 1.53 15.96 10.73
C PRO A 128 2.28 14.76 11.32
N ASP A 129 3.27 14.30 10.54
CA ASP A 129 4.46 13.52 10.90
C ASP A 129 4.36 12.51 12.06
N LEU A 130 4.18 11.23 11.69
CA LEU A 130 4.59 10.08 12.50
C LEU A 130 5.54 9.17 11.71
N PHE A 131 6.57 9.75 11.09
CA PHE A 131 7.76 9.00 10.68
C PHE A 131 9.02 9.84 10.90
N VAL A 132 9.52 9.82 12.13
CA VAL A 132 10.90 10.23 12.41
C VAL A 132 11.81 9.13 11.84
N PRO A 133 12.67 9.40 10.85
CA PRO A 133 13.66 8.42 10.42
C PRO A 133 14.65 8.21 11.58
N VAL A 134 14.85 6.96 11.99
CA VAL A 134 15.96 6.56 12.87
C VAL A 134 17.25 7.04 12.22
N GLN A 135 17.88 8.06 12.80
CA GLN A 135 19.23 8.44 12.41
C GLN A 135 20.18 7.32 12.82
N GLN A 136 20.77 6.67 11.82
CA GLN A 136 21.84 5.71 11.99
C GLN A 136 23.02 6.43 12.64
N THR A 137 23.27 6.13 13.91
CA THR A 137 24.44 6.62 14.64
C THR A 137 25.67 5.89 14.09
N ALA A 138 26.35 6.50 13.11
CA ALA A 138 27.68 6.07 12.71
C ALA A 138 28.66 6.49 13.80
N GLY A 139 28.88 5.61 14.78
CA GLY A 139 30.06 5.65 15.62
C GLY A 139 31.27 5.27 14.76
N ILE A 140 32.17 6.23 14.53
CA ILE A 140 33.52 5.96 14.04
C ILE A 140 34.45 6.16 15.23
N THR A 141 35.07 5.07 15.65
CA THR A 141 36.38 5.07 16.33
C THR A 141 37.45 4.95 15.25
#